data_AF-A0A6A3NSD4-F1
#
_entry.id   AF-A0A6A3NSD4-F1
#
_cell.length_a   1.000
_cell.length_b   1.000
_cell.length_c   1.000
_cell.angle_alpha   90.00
_cell.angle_beta   90.00
_cell.angle_gamma   90.00
#
_symmetry.space_group_name_H-M   'P 1'
#
loop_
_entity.id
_entity.type
_entity.pdbx_description
1 polymer ?
#
loop_
_entity_poly.entity_id
_entity_poly.type
_entity_poly.pdbx_seq_one_letter_code
_entity_poly.pdbx_strand_id
1 'polypeptide(L)'
;MDPFYRRSQFNRTMEIAAAAGDLKAVKWLVESYKPQQYLTKTVAAAAANGHLHLLQWLFENHYEFGYWGCTEMCGAAEQPLGGGRVATTACHAT
;
A
#
# COMPACT_ATOMS: atom_id res chain seq x y z
N MET A 1 -27.22 5.95 -4.63
CA MET A 1 -26.17 5.10 -4.03
C MET A 1 -25.32 5.97 -3.15
N ASP A 2 -25.16 5.59 -1.89
CA ASP A 2 -24.47 6.39 -0.91
C ASP A 2 -22.94 6.52 -1.24
N PRO A 3 -22.35 7.73 -1.21
CA PRO A 3 -20.94 7.94 -1.54
C PRO A 3 -19.96 7.17 -0.64
N PHE A 4 -20.31 6.94 0.62
CA PHE A 4 -19.46 6.21 1.57
C PHE A 4 -19.41 4.72 1.24
N TYR A 5 -20.53 4.15 0.76
CA TYR A 5 -20.59 2.76 0.34
C TYR A 5 -19.67 2.48 -0.86
N ARG A 6 -19.68 3.36 -1.87
CA ARG A 6 -18.80 3.24 -3.05
C ARG A 6 -17.32 3.32 -2.66
N ARG A 7 -16.96 4.23 -1.76
CA ARG A 7 -15.60 4.38 -1.23
C ARG A 7 -15.15 3.15 -0.44
N SER A 8 -16.02 2.64 0.43
CA SER A 8 -15.73 1.44 1.24
C SER A 8 -15.45 0.23 0.35
N GLN A 9 -16.31 0.00 -0.65
CA GLN A 9 -16.10 -1.07 -1.63
C GLN A 9 -14.80 -0.91 -2.39
N PHE A 10 -14.50 0.28 -2.90
CA PHE A 10 -13.25 0.53 -3.63
C PHE A 10 -12.02 0.21 -2.77
N ASN A 11 -11.98 0.71 -1.54
CA ASN A 11 -10.87 0.45 -0.62
C ASN A 11 -10.71 -1.03 -0.30
N ARG A 12 -11.82 -1.75 -0.11
CA ARG A 12 -11.77 -3.19 0.19
C ARG A 12 -11.29 -4.00 -1.01
N THR A 13 -11.75 -3.68 -2.22
CA THR A 13 -11.29 -4.35 -3.44
C THR A 13 -9.80 -4.08 -3.70
N MET A 14 -9.35 -2.84 -3.51
CA MET A 14 -7.95 -2.46 -3.63
C MET A 14 -7.05 -3.17 -2.62
N GLU A 15 -7.49 -3.27 -1.36
CA GLU A 15 -6.77 -4.01 -0.32
C GLU A 15 -6.58 -5.50 -0.70
N ILE A 16 -7.63 -6.16 -1.21
CA ILE A 16 -7.55 -7.56 -1.66
C ILE A 16 -6.60 -7.72 -2.85
N ALA A 17 -6.72 -6.85 -3.86
CA ALA A 17 -5.84 -6.89 -5.03
C ALA A 17 -4.37 -6.64 -4.66
N ALA A 18 -4.13 -5.73 -3.72
CA ALA A 18 -2.80 -5.43 -3.21
C ALA A 18 -2.22 -6.56 -2.37
N ALA A 19 -3.01 -7.22 -1.52
CA ALA A 19 -2.58 -8.39 -0.77
C ALA A 19 -2.22 -9.56 -1.71
N ALA A 20 -2.92 -9.70 -2.84
CA ALA A 20 -2.60 -10.68 -3.87
C ALA A 20 -1.41 -10.30 -4.77
N GLY A 21 -0.93 -9.04 -4.71
CA GLY A 21 0.14 -8.54 -5.57
C GLY A 21 -0.27 -8.33 -7.03
N ASP A 22 -1.58 -8.30 -7.31
CA ASP A 22 -2.12 -8.16 -8.67
C ASP A 22 -2.06 -6.71 -9.15
N LEU A 23 -0.89 -6.35 -9.70
CA LEU A 23 -0.64 -5.03 -10.26
C LEU A 23 -1.63 -4.67 -11.39
N LYS A 24 -2.12 -5.65 -12.16
CA LYS A 24 -3.02 -5.38 -13.29
C LYS A 24 -4.40 -4.97 -12.78
N ALA A 25 -4.92 -5.68 -11.78
CA ALA A 25 -6.18 -5.32 -11.13
C ALA A 25 -6.10 -3.95 -10.45
N VAL A 26 -4.99 -3.68 -9.74
CA VAL A 26 -4.75 -2.38 -9.10
C VAL A 26 -4.70 -1.24 -10.12
N LYS A 27 -3.96 -1.39 -11.22
CA LYS A 27 -3.93 -0.40 -12.31
C LYS A 27 -5.32 -0.12 -12.85
N TRP A 28 -6.05 -1.17 -13.20
CA TRP A 28 -7.40 -1.03 -13.73
C TRP A 28 -8.35 -0.31 -12.76
N LEU A 29 -8.29 -0.63 -11.47
CA LEU A 29 -9.09 0.03 -10.42
C LEU A 29 -8.75 1.51 -10.30
N VAL A 30 -7.45 1.85 -10.28
CA VAL A 30 -6.98 3.23 -10.13
C VAL A 30 -7.34 4.08 -11.35
N GLU A 31 -7.16 3.54 -12.56
CA GLU A 31 -7.54 4.23 -13.81
C GLU A 31 -9.06 4.40 -13.94
N SER A 32 -9.83 3.39 -13.55
CA SER A 32 -11.30 3.39 -13.72
C SER A 32 -12.03 4.28 -12.71
N TYR A 33 -11.55 4.31 -11.46
CA TYR A 33 -12.24 5.07 -10.39
C TYR A 33 -11.62 6.43 -10.11
N LYS A 34 -10.42 6.70 -10.62
CA LYS A 34 -9.51 7.81 -10.25
C LYS A 34 -9.26 7.87 -8.74
N PRO A 35 -8.00 7.90 -8.29
CA PRO A 35 -7.70 8.00 -6.87
C PRO A 35 -8.04 9.42 -6.40
N GLN A 36 -9.25 9.63 -5.90
CA GLN A 36 -9.58 10.75 -5.00
C GLN A 36 -9.62 10.27 -3.53
N GLN A 37 -9.21 9.02 -3.31
CA GLN A 37 -9.38 8.30 -2.06
C GLN A 37 -8.01 7.86 -1.55
N TYR A 38 -7.85 7.87 -0.23
CA TYR A 38 -6.62 7.42 0.42
C TYR A 38 -6.41 5.91 0.24
N LEU A 39 -5.28 5.54 -0.37
CA LEU A 39 -4.80 4.19 -0.65
C LEU A 39 -3.98 3.60 0.50
N THR A 40 -4.02 4.20 1.69
CA THR A 40 -3.21 3.78 2.86
C THR A 40 -3.33 2.28 3.17
N LYS A 41 -4.55 1.73 3.14
CA LYS A 41 -4.79 0.29 3.36
C LYS A 41 -4.19 -0.59 2.27
N THR A 42 -4.22 -0.11 1.02
CA THR A 42 -3.63 -0.79 -0.14
C THR A 42 -2.12 -0.88 -0.01
N VAL A 43 -1.47 0.24 0.34
CA VAL A 43 -0.01 0.31 0.54
C VAL A 43 0.41 -0.59 1.69
N ALA A 44 -0.27 -0.53 2.83
CA ALA A 44 0.00 -1.39 3.98
C ALA A 44 -0.15 -2.89 3.64
N ALA A 45 -1.21 -3.26 2.91
CA ALA A 45 -1.43 -4.65 2.49
C ALA A 45 -0.36 -5.14 1.51
N ALA A 46 0.03 -4.31 0.53
CA ALA A 46 1.11 -4.65 -0.38
C ALA A 46 2.46 -4.80 0.34
N ALA A 47 2.75 -3.91 1.29
CA ALA A 47 3.98 -3.96 2.09
C ALA A 47 4.03 -5.18 3.02
N ALA A 48 2.95 -5.47 3.74
CA ALA A 48 2.88 -6.63 4.62
C ALA A 48 3.06 -7.97 3.88
N ASN A 49 2.73 -8.01 2.58
CA ASN A 49 2.92 -9.19 1.73
C ASN A 49 4.19 -9.14 0.86
N GLY A 50 4.99 -8.06 0.95
CA GLY A 50 6.25 -7.93 0.21
C GLY A 50 6.11 -7.66 -1.28
N HIS A 51 4.98 -7.12 -1.75
CA HIS A 51 4.72 -6.82 -3.17
C HIS A 51 5.40 -5.53 -3.61
N LEU A 52 6.74 -5.56 -3.63
CA LEU A 52 7.61 -4.42 -3.94
C LEU A 52 7.32 -3.81 -5.32
N HIS A 53 6.99 -4.63 -6.33
CA HIS A 53 6.62 -4.16 -7.67
C HIS A 53 5.37 -3.28 -7.67
N LEU A 54 4.41 -3.59 -6.81
CA LEU A 54 3.16 -2.86 -6.66
C LEU A 54 3.40 -1.55 -5.90
N LEU A 55 4.21 -1.61 -4.83
CA LEU A 55 4.62 -0.44 -4.07
C LEU A 55 5.43 0.56 -4.91
N GLN A 56 6.38 0.09 -5.72
CA GLN A 56 7.14 0.95 -6.64
C GLN A 56 6.20 1.68 -7.60
N TRP A 57 5.27 0.96 -8.22
CA TRP A 57 4.31 1.56 -9.13
C TRP A 57 3.42 2.61 -8.44
N LEU A 58 2.90 2.30 -7.25
CA LEU A 58 2.11 3.23 -6.44
C LEU A 58 2.93 4.46 -6.03
N PHE A 59 4.21 4.29 -5.71
CA PHE A 59 5.10 5.37 -5.31
C PHE A 59 5.38 6.32 -6.47
N GLU A 60 5.66 5.79 -7.66
CA GLU A 60 5.98 6.60 -8.84
C GLU A 60 4.75 7.33 -9.43
N ASN A 61 3.56 6.72 -9.36
CA ASN A 61 2.38 7.23 -10.07
C ASN A 61 1.34 7.87 -9.14
N HIS A 62 1.32 7.51 -7.86
CA HIS A 62 0.22 7.85 -6.94
C HIS A 62 0.69 8.17 -5.51
N TYR A 63 1.90 8.74 -5.37
CA TYR A 63 2.48 9.10 -4.08
C TYR A 63 1.53 9.91 -3.19
N GLU A 64 0.82 10.89 -3.77
CA GLU A 64 -0.08 11.81 -3.05
C GLU A 64 -1.32 11.14 -2.43
N PHE A 65 -1.69 9.95 -2.92
CA PHE A 65 -2.90 9.24 -2.48
C PHE A 65 -2.60 8.15 -1.44
N GLY A 66 -1.33 7.85 -1.17
CA GLY A 66 -0.90 6.93 -0.11
C GLY A 66 -0.28 7.69 1.06
N TYR A 67 -0.39 7.14 2.28
CA TYR A 67 0.48 7.57 3.38
C TYR A 67 1.71 6.68 3.37
N TRP A 68 2.88 7.29 3.16
CA TRP A 68 4.17 6.60 3.02
C TRP A 68 4.98 6.74 4.31
N GLY A 69 4.33 6.48 5.44
CA GLY A 69 4.92 6.55 6.78
C GLY A 69 5.73 5.29 7.14
N CYS A 70 6.44 5.37 8.27
CA CYS A 70 7.22 4.24 8.80
C CYS A 70 6.37 2.98 9.02
N THR A 71 5.10 3.13 9.39
CA THR A 71 4.17 2.01 9.63
C THR A 71 3.86 1.20 8.39
N GLU A 72 3.77 1.85 7.23
CA GLU A 72 3.44 1.21 5.96
C GLU A 72 4.68 0.63 5.29
N MET A 73 5.85 1.27 5.43
CA MET A 73 7.10 0.73 4.88
C MET A 73 7.75 -0.35 5.76
N CYS A 74 7.42 -0.46 7.05
CA CYS A 74 7.97 -1.49 7.93
C CYS A 74 7.80 -2.90 7.34
N GLY A 75 6.63 -3.22 6.77
CA GLY A 75 6.41 -4.53 6.13
C GLY A 75 7.25 -4.77 4.85
N ALA A 76 7.63 -3.70 4.14
CA ALA A 76 8.47 -3.81 2.95
C ALA A 76 9.98 -3.94 3.29
N ALA A 77 10.41 -3.38 4.42
CA ALA A 77 11.81 -3.37 4.87
C ALA A 77 12.24 -4.67 5.59
N GLU A 78 11.32 -5.57 5.93
CA GLU A 78 11.64 -6.85 6.58
C GLU A 78 12.17 -7.93 5.63
N GLN A 79 12.35 -7.63 4.33
CA GLN A 79 13.08 -8.52 3.41
C GLN A 79 14.47 -7.96 3.09
N PRO A 80 15.53 -8.78 3.21
CA PRO A 80 16.90 -8.32 3.12
C PRO A 80 17.23 -7.94 1.69
N LEU A 81 17.03 -6.67 1.33
CA LEU A 81 17.83 -6.05 0.29
C LEU A 81 19.24 -5.93 0.89
N GLY A 82 20.16 -6.73 0.35
CA GLY A 82 21.44 -7.03 0.97
C GLY A 82 22.22 -5.81 1.47
N GLY A 83 22.81 -5.99 2.65
CA GLY A 83 23.99 -5.26 3.09
C GLY A 83 23.74 -4.10 4.05
N GLY A 84 23.45 -4.39 5.32
CA GLY A 84 23.62 -3.43 6.40
C GLY A 84 22.62 -3.62 7.54
N ARG A 85 23.09 -4.16 8.67
CA ARG A 85 22.32 -4.30 9.90
C ARG A 85 21.74 -2.93 10.31
N VAL A 86 20.42 -2.81 10.41
CA VAL A 86 19.79 -1.84 11.31
C VAL A 86 18.95 -2.61 12.29
N ALA A 87 19.44 -2.62 13.53
CA ALA A 87 18.86 -3.28 14.66
C ALA A 87 17.45 -2.74 14.93
N THR A 88 16.54 -3.69 15.13
CA THR A 88 15.34 -3.55 15.94
C THR A 88 15.64 -2.74 17.21
N THR A 89 15.19 -1.50 17.25
CA THR A 89 14.87 -0.81 18.50
C THR A 89 13.47 -0.24 18.28
N ALA A 90 12.45 -1.02 18.68
CA ALA A 90 11.73 -0.71 19.91
C ALA A 90 11.26 0.75 19.96
N CYS A 91 10.31 1.11 19.11
CA CYS A 91 9.44 2.26 19.38
C CYS A 91 8.49 1.87 20.52
N HIS A 92 8.99 1.91 21.75
CA HIS A 92 8.12 2.04 22.92
C HIS A 92 7.66 3.50 22.99
N ALA A 93 6.35 3.66 23.12
CA ALA A 93 5.68 4.92 23.33
C ALA A 93 6.28 5.73 24.50
N THR A 94 6.36 7.03 24.31
CA THR A 94 6.29 8.03 25.39
C THR A 94 5.19 9.01 25.07
#